data_AF-A0A366MQM8-F1
#
_entry.id   AF-A0A366MQM8-F1
#
_cell.length_a   1.000
_cell.length_b   1.000
_cell.length_c   1.000
_cell.angle_alpha   90.00
_cell.angle_beta   90.00
_cell.angle_gamma   90.00
#
_symmetry.space_group_name_H-M   'P 1'
#
loop_
_entity.id
_entity.type
_entity.pdbx_description
1 polymer ?
#
loop_
_entity_poly.entity_id
_entity_poly.type
_entity_poly.pdbx_seq_one_letter_code
_entity_poly.pdbx_strand_id
1 'polypeptide(L)'
;MTLIKKCVTVLSISSFLTINSLASDSDLIKKGEEIFNTNTKGNCLACHDANGKELDGPGNMGPKLQFLALWPEEVLYEKIFDPSTTNPTTSMPAFGRNGWLSDDEIKAVVAYIKTIN
;
A
#
# COMPACT_ATOMS: atom_id res chain seq x y z
N MET A 1 59.71 -23.97 21.69
CA MET A 1 59.47 -22.52 21.58
C MET A 1 59.05 -22.24 20.15
N THR A 2 57.74 -22.32 19.89
CA THR A 2 56.88 -21.14 19.62
C THR A 2 57.25 -20.42 18.33
N LEU A 3 56.40 -20.22 17.32
CA LEU A 3 54.97 -20.40 17.16
C LEU A 3 54.74 -20.14 15.66
N ILE A 4 54.56 -21.20 14.86
CA ILE A 4 54.04 -21.08 13.49
C ILE A 4 52.56 -20.75 13.66
N LYS A 5 52.23 -19.46 13.82
CA LYS A 5 50.86 -18.98 13.91
C LYS A 5 50.25 -18.93 12.52
N LYS A 6 49.66 -20.07 12.15
CA LYS A 6 48.49 -20.13 11.28
C LYS A 6 47.48 -19.07 11.72
N CYS A 7 47.30 -18.02 10.92
CA CYS A 7 46.12 -17.15 10.99
C CYS A 7 45.75 -16.69 9.58
N VAL A 8 45.73 -17.63 8.63
CA VAL A 8 44.85 -17.53 7.45
C VAL A 8 43.59 -18.30 7.85
N THR A 9 42.74 -17.66 8.63
CA THR A 9 41.40 -18.18 8.95
C THR A 9 40.41 -17.05 8.75
N VAL A 10 39.91 -17.00 7.51
CA VAL A 10 38.51 -16.75 7.17
C VAL A 10 37.86 -15.58 7.92
N LEU A 11 38.02 -14.36 7.39
CA LEU A 11 36.97 -13.34 7.51
C LEU A 11 36.00 -13.53 6.34
N SER A 12 35.14 -14.56 6.42
CA SER A 12 33.82 -14.52 5.80
C SER A 12 32.83 -14.20 6.91
N ILE A 13 32.83 -12.94 7.36
CA ILE A 13 31.69 -12.43 8.11
C ILE A 13 30.67 -12.07 7.05
N SER A 14 29.70 -12.95 6.90
CA SER A 14 28.52 -12.82 6.04
C SER A 14 27.94 -11.42 6.12
N SER A 15 28.11 -10.65 5.05
CA SER A 15 27.23 -9.52 4.73
C SER A 15 25.88 -10.07 4.31
N PHE A 16 25.08 -10.60 5.25
CA PHE A 16 23.63 -10.67 5.09
C PHE A 16 23.07 -9.27 5.38
N LEU A 17 23.37 -8.33 4.48
CA LEU A 17 22.65 -7.07 4.42
C LEU A 17 21.23 -7.38 3.96
N THR A 18 20.27 -7.06 4.82
CA THR A 18 18.83 -7.23 4.67
C THR A 18 18.33 -6.50 3.43
N ILE A 19 18.22 -7.21 2.30
CA ILE A 19 17.62 -6.73 1.05
C ILE A 19 16.09 -6.88 0.99
N ASN A 20 15.44 -7.29 2.09
CA ASN A 20 14.01 -7.63 2.09
C ASN A 20 13.05 -6.42 2.02
N SER A 21 13.49 -5.20 2.35
CA SER A 21 12.57 -4.05 2.44
C SER A 21 11.92 -3.67 1.11
N LEU A 22 12.67 -3.70 0.01
CA LEU A 22 12.15 -3.30 -1.32
C LEU A 22 11.18 -4.33 -1.91
N ALA A 23 11.40 -5.61 -1.62
CA ALA A 23 10.50 -6.68 -2.05
C ALA A 23 9.15 -6.57 -1.32
N SER A 24 9.17 -6.33 -0.01
CA SER A 24 7.97 -6.14 0.80
C SER A 24 7.13 -4.94 0.36
N ASP A 25 7.75 -3.81 0.01
CA ASP A 25 7.00 -2.62 -0.45
C ASP A 25 6.33 -2.85 -1.81
N SER A 26 7.04 -3.45 -2.77
CA SER A 26 6.47 -3.80 -4.08
C SER A 26 5.29 -4.76 -3.96
N ASP A 27 5.42 -5.80 -3.12
CA ASP A 27 4.36 -6.80 -2.95
C ASP A 27 3.14 -6.21 -2.24
N LEU A 28 3.35 -5.28 -1.30
CA LEU A 28 2.28 -4.55 -0.65
C LEU A 28 1.51 -3.65 -1.64
N ILE A 29 2.22 -2.95 -2.51
CA ILE A 29 1.63 -2.12 -3.58
C ILE A 29 0.81 -2.98 -4.54
N LYS A 30 1.34 -4.13 -4.98
CA LYS A 30 0.61 -5.06 -5.87
C LYS A 30 -0.66 -5.60 -5.22
N LYS A 31 -0.60 -5.98 -3.94
CA LYS A 31 -1.77 -6.39 -3.16
C LYS A 31 -2.80 -5.27 -3.09
N GLY A 32 -2.36 -4.04 -2.88
CA GLY A 32 -3.22 -2.85 -2.88
C GLY A 32 -3.90 -2.61 -4.23
N GLU A 33 -3.16 -2.73 -5.32
CA GLU A 33 -3.66 -2.62 -6.69
C GLU A 33 -4.72 -3.68 -7.00
N GLU A 34 -4.48 -4.93 -6.61
CA GLU A 34 -5.44 -6.01 -6.77
C GLU A 34 -6.75 -5.71 -6.03
N ILE A 35 -6.66 -5.27 -4.76
CA ILE A 35 -7.83 -4.87 -3.97
C ILE A 35 -8.57 -3.71 -4.61
N PHE A 36 -7.83 -2.69 -5.08
CA PHE A 36 -8.37 -1.48 -5.71
C PHE A 36 -9.24 -1.82 -6.93
N ASN A 37 -8.80 -2.79 -7.74
CA ASN A 37 -9.46 -3.16 -8.99
C ASN A 37 -10.48 -4.31 -8.85
N THR A 38 -10.50 -5.03 -7.73
CA THR A 38 -11.40 -6.18 -7.55
C THR A 38 -12.82 -5.74 -7.19
N ASN A 39 -13.79 -6.08 -8.05
CA ASN A 39 -15.19 -5.67 -7.93
C ASN A 39 -15.93 -6.24 -6.70
N THR A 40 -15.54 -7.42 -6.23
CA THR A 40 -16.08 -8.07 -5.02
C THR A 40 -15.33 -7.68 -3.75
N LYS A 41 -14.42 -6.71 -3.84
CA LYS A 41 -13.55 -6.30 -2.74
C LYS A 41 -13.48 -4.78 -2.61
N GLY A 42 -12.38 -4.14 -3.02
CA GLY A 42 -12.22 -2.68 -2.90
C GLY A 42 -13.04 -1.92 -3.93
N ASN A 43 -13.11 -2.42 -5.16
CA ASN A 43 -13.88 -1.85 -6.28
C ASN A 43 -13.77 -0.31 -6.40
N CYS A 44 -12.59 0.24 -6.11
CA CYS A 44 -12.40 1.68 -5.96
C CYS A 44 -12.59 2.40 -7.29
N LEU A 45 -12.20 1.74 -8.38
CA LEU A 45 -12.34 2.21 -9.75
C LEU A 45 -13.80 2.48 -10.15
N ALA A 46 -14.77 1.78 -9.55
CA ALA A 46 -16.19 2.00 -9.85
C ALA A 46 -16.67 3.43 -9.52
N CYS A 47 -15.96 4.13 -8.63
CA CYS A 47 -16.29 5.50 -8.23
C CYS A 47 -15.20 6.51 -8.60
N HIS A 48 -13.94 6.07 -8.67
CA HIS A 48 -12.79 6.95 -8.76
C HIS A 48 -11.95 6.70 -10.00
N ASP A 49 -11.55 7.79 -10.67
CA ASP A 49 -10.41 7.80 -11.58
C ASP A 49 -9.09 7.90 -10.79
N ALA A 50 -8.01 7.32 -11.31
CA ALA A 50 -6.67 7.37 -10.74
C ALA A 50 -5.73 8.13 -11.69
N ASN A 51 -5.29 9.31 -11.28
CA ASN A 51 -4.43 10.15 -12.11
C ASN A 51 -3.13 9.44 -12.50
N GLY A 52 -2.73 9.63 -13.76
CA GLY A 52 -1.51 9.04 -14.31
C GLY A 52 -1.55 7.53 -14.54
N LYS A 53 -2.67 6.84 -14.23
CA LYS A 53 -2.85 5.41 -14.54
C LYS A 53 -3.84 5.23 -15.69
N GLU A 54 -3.52 4.34 -16.62
CA GLU A 54 -4.42 3.94 -17.69
C GLU A 54 -5.33 2.81 -17.16
N LEU A 55 -6.59 3.12 -16.92
CA LEU A 55 -7.59 2.21 -16.35
C LEU A 55 -8.80 2.11 -17.27
N ASP A 56 -9.39 0.92 -17.37
CA ASP A 56 -10.59 0.69 -18.17
C ASP A 56 -11.84 1.15 -17.40
N GLY A 57 -12.57 2.11 -17.97
CA GLY A 57 -13.86 2.59 -17.45
C GLY A 57 -13.86 3.16 -16.02
N PRO A 58 -12.97 4.10 -15.63
CA PRO A 58 -13.01 4.71 -14.31
C PRO A 58 -14.32 5.47 -14.05
N GLY A 59 -14.84 5.34 -12.83
CA GLY A 59 -15.98 6.10 -12.34
C GLY A 59 -15.63 7.56 -12.03
N ASN A 60 -16.67 8.39 -11.91
CA ASN A 60 -16.56 9.81 -11.59
C ASN A 60 -17.48 10.27 -10.45
N MET A 61 -18.05 9.32 -9.69
CA MET A 61 -18.90 9.62 -8.53
C MET A 61 -18.08 10.17 -7.37
N GLY A 62 -16.85 9.67 -7.20
CA GLY A 62 -15.87 10.18 -6.27
C GLY A 62 -14.90 11.15 -6.94
N PRO A 63 -14.09 11.89 -6.15
CA PRO A 63 -13.03 12.72 -6.71
C PRO A 63 -12.02 11.88 -7.48
N LYS A 64 -11.44 12.46 -8.53
CA LYS A 64 -10.24 11.92 -9.16
C LYS A 64 -9.10 11.86 -8.14
N LEU A 65 -8.52 10.68 -7.96
CA LEU A 65 -7.40 10.45 -7.06
C LEU A 65 -6.13 11.02 -7.70
N GLN A 66 -5.48 11.97 -7.03
CA GLN A 66 -4.29 12.66 -7.51
C GLN A 66 -3.52 13.24 -6.32
N PHE A 67 -2.20 13.36 -6.47
CA PHE A 67 -1.30 13.92 -5.45
C PHE A 67 -1.39 13.25 -4.06
N LEU A 68 -1.79 11.99 -4.01
CA LEU A 68 -1.99 11.27 -2.74
C LEU A 68 -0.67 10.91 -2.04
N ALA A 69 0.45 10.91 -2.78
CA ALA A 69 1.79 10.76 -2.21
C ALA A 69 2.12 11.82 -1.14
N LEU A 70 1.47 13.00 -1.21
CA LEU A 70 1.67 14.11 -0.28
C LEU A 70 0.81 14.01 1.00
N TRP A 71 -0.13 13.08 1.05
CA TRP A 71 -1.03 12.91 2.18
C TRP A 71 -0.39 12.01 3.26
N PRO A 72 -0.61 12.31 4.56
CA PRO A 72 -0.23 11.39 5.64
C PRO A 72 -0.95 10.04 5.49
N GLU A 73 -0.25 8.95 5.79
CA GLU A 73 -0.79 7.59 5.61
C GLU A 73 -1.99 7.32 6.50
N GLU A 74 -1.95 7.83 7.72
CA GLU A 74 -3.01 7.70 8.71
C GLU A 74 -4.29 8.38 8.21
N VAL A 75 -4.17 9.54 7.53
CA VAL A 75 -5.33 10.24 6.97
C VAL A 75 -5.96 9.41 5.84
N LEU A 76 -5.14 8.81 4.97
CA LEU A 76 -5.63 7.93 3.90
C LEU A 76 -6.25 6.65 4.47
N TYR A 77 -5.63 6.07 5.49
CA TYR A 77 -6.13 4.90 6.20
C TYR A 77 -7.51 5.18 6.80
N GLU A 78 -7.66 6.24 7.59
CA GLU A 78 -8.93 6.59 8.23
C GLU A 78 -10.03 6.88 7.21
N LYS A 79 -9.67 7.47 6.06
CA LYS A 79 -10.62 7.71 4.96
C LYS A 79 -11.16 6.41 4.36
N ILE A 80 -10.34 5.38 4.24
CA ILE A 80 -10.76 4.06 3.74
C ILE A 80 -11.48 3.27 4.85
N PHE A 81 -11.01 3.40 6.09
CA PHE A 81 -11.54 2.69 7.25
C PHE A 81 -12.99 3.12 7.55
N ASP A 82 -13.20 4.42 7.75
CA ASP A 82 -14.52 5.02 7.94
C ASP A 82 -14.55 6.49 7.43
N PRO A 83 -14.95 6.72 6.17
CA PRO A 83 -15.04 8.05 5.60
C PRO A 83 -16.16 8.90 6.25
N SER A 84 -17.11 8.28 6.96
CA SER A 84 -18.23 8.99 7.59
C SER A 84 -17.81 9.86 8.79
N THR A 85 -16.64 9.58 9.37
CA THR A 85 -16.03 10.37 10.45
C THR A 85 -15.72 11.81 10.02
N THR A 86 -15.38 12.02 8.75
CA THR A 86 -15.04 13.33 8.17
C THR A 86 -16.07 13.83 7.17
N ASN A 87 -16.91 12.94 6.61
CA ASN A 87 -18.02 13.28 5.73
C ASN A 87 -19.23 12.37 6.01
N PRO A 88 -20.14 12.74 6.94
CA PRO A 88 -21.27 11.90 7.33
C PRO A 88 -22.23 11.51 6.22
N THR A 89 -22.26 12.27 5.11
CA THR A 89 -23.13 12.03 3.95
C THR A 89 -22.39 11.39 2.77
N THR A 90 -21.20 10.85 3.01
CA THR A 90 -20.41 10.17 1.98
C THR A 90 -21.10 8.92 1.44
N SER A 91 -21.03 8.72 0.13
CA SER A 91 -21.39 7.45 -0.51
C SER A 91 -20.23 6.44 -0.52
N MET A 92 -19.01 6.88 -0.18
CA MET A 92 -17.84 5.98 -0.09
C MET A 92 -18.09 4.98 1.05
N PRO A 93 -17.97 3.65 0.79
CA PRO A 93 -18.16 2.65 1.83
C PRO A 93 -17.14 2.76 2.96
N ALA A 94 -17.57 2.47 4.19
CA ALA A 94 -16.68 2.33 5.35
C ALA A 94 -16.07 0.92 5.38
N PHE A 95 -15.02 0.71 4.58
CA PHE A 95 -14.46 -0.63 4.32
C PHE A 95 -13.92 -1.32 5.58
N GLY A 96 -13.27 -0.56 6.46
CA GLY A 96 -12.73 -1.09 7.71
C GLY A 96 -13.82 -1.31 8.75
N ARG A 97 -14.63 -0.28 9.02
CA ARG A 97 -15.72 -0.36 10.02
C ARG A 97 -16.72 -1.47 9.71
N ASN A 98 -17.05 -1.67 8.44
CA ASN A 98 -18.00 -2.71 8.03
C ASN A 98 -17.33 -4.09 7.84
N GLY A 99 -16.01 -4.20 8.07
CA GLY A 99 -15.26 -5.45 7.99
C GLY A 99 -15.09 -6.01 6.57
N TRP A 100 -15.18 -5.16 5.54
CA TRP A 100 -14.97 -5.58 4.15
C TRP A 100 -13.49 -5.74 3.81
N LEU A 101 -12.63 -4.94 4.44
CA LEU A 101 -11.18 -5.05 4.35
C LEU A 101 -10.60 -5.16 5.77
N SER A 102 -9.61 -6.03 5.91
CA SER A 102 -8.75 -6.10 7.10
C SER A 102 -7.76 -4.93 7.16
N ASP A 103 -7.17 -4.71 8.33
CA ASP A 103 -6.14 -3.67 8.54
C ASP A 103 -4.99 -3.76 7.53
N ASP A 104 -4.46 -4.97 7.30
CA ASP A 104 -3.38 -5.21 6.34
C ASP A 104 -3.81 -4.95 4.89
N GLU A 105 -5.08 -5.14 4.57
CA GLU A 105 -5.62 -4.86 3.24
C GLU A 105 -5.81 -3.36 3.03
N ILE A 106 -6.27 -2.63 4.04
CA ILE A 106 -6.36 -1.16 3.99
C ILE A 106 -4.96 -0.57 3.82
N LYS A 107 -3.98 -1.04 4.60
CA LYS A 107 -2.58 -0.62 4.46
C LYS A 107 -2.03 -0.91 3.06
N ALA A 108 -2.36 -2.05 2.47
CA ALA A 108 -1.99 -2.35 1.09
C ALA A 108 -2.61 -1.36 0.10
N VAL A 109 -3.89 -1.05 0.23
CA VAL A 109 -4.56 -0.04 -0.60
C VAL A 109 -3.91 1.34 -0.43
N VAL A 110 -3.59 1.75 0.81
CA VAL A 110 -2.88 3.01 1.10
C VAL A 110 -1.54 3.05 0.38
N ALA A 111 -0.75 1.98 0.47
CA ALA A 111 0.53 1.87 -0.23
C ALA A 111 0.38 2.04 -1.75
N TYR A 112 -0.64 1.41 -2.34
CA TYR A 112 -0.94 1.55 -3.77
C TYR A 112 -1.39 2.97 -4.15
N ILE A 113 -2.36 3.56 -3.45
CA ILE A 113 -2.90 4.87 -3.85
C ILE A 113 -1.88 6.01 -3.68
N LYS A 114 -0.87 5.84 -2.82
CA LYS A 114 0.27 6.77 -2.73
C LYS A 114 1.18 6.75 -3.95
N THR A 115 1.02 5.77 -4.85
CA THR A 115 1.70 5.76 -6.17
C THR A 115 0.95 6.58 -7.23
N ILE A 116 -0.26 7.07 -6.93
CA ILE A 116 -1.10 7.84 -7.86
C ILE A 116 -0.71 9.31 -7.79
N ASN A 117 -0.22 9.85 -8.93
CA ASN A 117 0.22 11.23 -9.09
C ASN A 117 -0.54 11.92 -10.20
#